data_AF-A0A8J2S5U7-F1
#
_entry.id   AF-A0A8J2S5U7-F1
#
_cell.length_a   1.000
_cell.length_b   1.000
_cell.length_c   1.000
_cell.angle_alpha   90.00
_cell.angle_beta   90.00
_cell.angle_gamma   90.00
#
_symmetry.space_group_name_H-M   'P 1'
#
loop_
_entity.id
_entity.type
_entity.pdbx_description
1 polymer ?
#
loop_
_entity_poly.entity_id
_entity_poly.type
_entity_poly.pdbx_seq_one_letter_code
_entity_poly.pdbx_strand_id
1 'polypeptide(L)'
;MRLVLACVLARAAALRPEPVRHAPPRAPPRSRRALLRTLSLAPLGLARPSLAADATERLRAGYDGIEALLKNWDKETFIKCGQEGQVTLAAECDRDANKVPAALGLKSTDAPLFKVEKLFKAAITPDVDIDAWNLATEQFVQHSTSAQEYAYTASFGEYNPSGGKDQVAKYMDLSKDELVLARDALRDVLKQIGGL
;
A
#
# COMPACT_ATOMS: atom_id res chain seq x y z
N MET A 1 -61.91 -2.08 14.99
CA MET A 1 -62.13 -2.15 16.46
C MET A 1 -61.23 -3.23 17.03
N ARG A 2 -60.20 -2.83 17.80
CA ARG A 2 -59.48 -3.53 18.89
C ARG A 2 -57.99 -3.19 18.90
N LEU A 3 -57.69 -2.32 19.86
CA LEU A 3 -56.40 -1.98 20.45
C LEU A 3 -55.98 -3.13 21.38
N VAL A 4 -54.73 -3.60 21.33
CA VAL A 4 -53.99 -4.23 22.45
C VAL A 4 -52.49 -4.01 22.17
N LEU A 5 -51.85 -3.01 22.78
CA LEU A 5 -51.19 -2.98 24.09
C LEU A 5 -49.82 -3.71 24.11
N ALA A 6 -48.81 -2.91 24.48
CA ALA A 6 -47.39 -3.21 24.53
C ALA A 6 -46.99 -4.27 25.55
N CYS A 7 -45.80 -4.87 25.37
CA CYS A 7 -44.97 -5.30 26.48
C CYS A 7 -43.49 -5.29 26.09
N VAL A 8 -42.76 -4.33 26.65
CA VAL A 8 -41.29 -4.25 26.64
C VAL A 8 -40.79 -5.19 27.73
N LEU A 9 -39.92 -6.14 27.38
CA LEU A 9 -39.18 -6.95 28.36
C LEU A 9 -37.68 -6.77 28.13
N ALA A 10 -37.12 -5.85 28.90
CA ALA A 10 -35.69 -5.75 29.13
C ALA A 10 -35.26 -6.91 30.05
N ARG A 11 -34.30 -7.72 29.60
CA ARG A 11 -33.66 -8.74 30.43
C ARG A 11 -32.25 -8.29 30.78
N ALA A 12 -32.09 -7.81 32.01
CA ALA A 12 -30.80 -7.60 32.64
C ALA A 12 -30.16 -8.97 32.94
N ALA A 13 -29.02 -9.28 32.32
CA ALA A 13 -28.20 -10.43 32.68
C ALA A 13 -27.16 -9.99 33.70
N ALA A 14 -27.29 -10.54 34.92
CA ALA A 14 -26.42 -10.30 36.05
C ALA A 14 -24.98 -10.77 35.80
N LEU A 15 -24.02 -9.89 36.06
CA LEU A 15 -22.60 -10.18 36.14
C LEU A 15 -22.33 -11.12 37.31
N ARG A 16 -21.74 -12.30 37.05
CA ARG A 16 -21.24 -13.20 38.08
C ARG A 16 -19.82 -12.76 38.49
N PRO A 17 -19.48 -12.75 39.79
CA PRO A 17 -18.12 -12.46 40.23
C PRO A 17 -17.18 -13.66 39.95
N GLU A 18 -16.01 -13.35 39.37
CA GLU A 18 -14.91 -14.30 39.15
C GLU A 18 -14.31 -14.80 40.47
N PRO A 19 -13.90 -16.08 40.56
CA PRO A 19 -13.25 -16.62 41.76
C PRO A 19 -11.81 -16.12 41.89
N VAL A 20 -11.45 -15.69 43.10
CA VAL A 20 -10.11 -15.28 43.52
C VAL A 20 -9.12 -16.44 43.31
N ARG A 21 -8.13 -16.25 42.43
CA ARG A 21 -7.02 -17.20 42.26
C ARG A 21 -5.97 -16.96 43.35
N HIS A 22 -5.77 -17.94 44.21
CA HIS A 22 -4.66 -17.95 45.17
C HIS A 22 -3.33 -18.20 44.45
N ALA A 23 -2.32 -17.36 44.73
CA ALA A 23 -0.98 -17.52 44.21
C ALA A 23 -0.26 -18.73 44.85
N PRO A 24 0.51 -19.53 44.10
CA PRO A 24 1.28 -20.63 44.66
C PRO A 24 2.48 -20.14 45.50
N PRO A 25 2.93 -20.93 46.50
CA PRO A 25 3.98 -20.54 47.43
C PRO A 25 5.36 -20.41 46.76
N ARG A 26 6.13 -19.43 47.25
CA ARG A 26 7.51 -19.13 46.82
C ARG A 26 8.46 -20.28 47.17
N ALA A 27 9.26 -20.71 46.20
CA ALA A 27 10.36 -21.66 46.42
C ALA A 27 11.55 -20.98 47.14
N PRO A 28 12.30 -21.73 47.98
CA PRO A 28 13.47 -21.20 48.70
C PRO A 28 14.71 -21.06 47.79
N PRO A 29 15.66 -20.16 48.13
CA PRO A 29 16.83 -19.89 47.30
C PRO A 29 17.87 -21.01 47.41
N ARG A 30 18.28 -21.58 46.27
CA ARG A 30 19.40 -22.54 46.20
C ARG A 30 20.68 -21.88 45.69
N SER A 31 21.66 -21.88 46.60
CA SER A 31 23.12 -21.88 46.52
C SER A 31 23.83 -21.39 45.23
N ARG A 32 24.69 -20.38 45.45
CA ARG A 32 25.71 -19.87 44.55
C ARG A 32 26.87 -20.85 44.42
N ARG A 33 27.02 -21.50 43.27
CA ARG A 33 28.32 -21.88 42.66
C ARG A 33 28.06 -22.57 41.33
N ALA A 34 28.04 -21.79 40.27
CA ALA A 34 28.23 -22.28 38.92
C ALA A 34 29.30 -21.38 38.27
N LEU A 35 30.34 -22.02 37.76
CA LEU A 35 31.49 -21.39 37.12
C LEU A 35 31.03 -20.48 35.97
N LEU A 36 31.35 -19.19 36.07
CA LEU A 36 31.30 -18.25 34.96
C LEU A 36 32.44 -18.57 33.98
N ARG A 37 32.17 -19.44 33.00
CA ARG A 37 32.81 -19.35 31.70
C ARG A 37 31.99 -18.32 30.91
N THR A 38 32.48 -17.08 30.87
CA THR A 38 31.90 -16.03 30.01
C THR A 38 32.24 -16.36 28.56
N LEU A 39 31.41 -17.17 27.92
CA LEU A 39 31.23 -17.10 26.47
C LEU A 39 30.57 -15.76 26.19
N SER A 40 31.37 -14.79 25.76
CA SER A 40 30.88 -13.57 25.14
C SER A 40 30.21 -13.94 23.81
N LEU A 41 28.93 -14.36 23.89
CA LEU A 41 28.03 -14.22 22.75
C LEU A 41 27.91 -12.72 22.53
N ALA A 42 28.64 -12.20 21.54
CA ALA A 42 28.27 -10.93 20.94
C ALA A 42 26.80 -11.06 20.55
N PRO A 43 25.89 -10.18 21.02
CA PRO A 43 24.56 -10.14 20.44
C PRO A 43 24.78 -9.79 18.97
N LEU A 44 24.51 -10.74 18.07
CA LEU A 44 24.17 -10.43 16.69
C LEU A 44 22.88 -9.61 16.77
N GLY A 45 23.01 -8.34 17.11
CA GLY A 45 21.95 -7.38 17.08
C GLY A 45 21.55 -7.24 15.63
N LEU A 46 20.43 -7.85 15.25
CA LEU A 46 19.69 -7.44 14.08
C LEU A 46 19.36 -5.96 14.28
N ALA A 47 20.19 -5.08 13.73
CA ALA A 47 19.93 -3.66 13.71
C ALA A 47 18.64 -3.49 12.92
N ARG A 48 17.55 -3.16 13.63
CA ARG A 48 16.28 -2.85 12.99
C ARG A 48 16.50 -1.58 12.18
N PRO A 49 16.14 -1.55 10.88
CA PRO A 49 16.28 -0.33 10.09
C PRO A 49 15.57 0.81 10.80
N SER A 50 16.16 2.01 10.75
CA SER A 50 15.49 3.21 11.25
C SER A 50 14.18 3.40 10.50
N LEU A 51 13.21 4.09 11.11
CA LEU A 51 11.93 4.38 10.45
C LEU A 51 12.13 5.11 9.11
N ALA A 52 13.12 6.00 9.04
CA ALA A 52 13.49 6.68 7.81
C ALA A 52 14.08 5.72 6.77
N ALA A 53 14.98 4.81 7.17
CA ALA A 53 15.55 3.82 6.27
C ALA A 53 14.50 2.86 5.68
N ASP A 54 13.56 2.38 6.51
CA ASP A 54 12.42 1.57 6.07
C ASP A 54 11.52 2.35 5.09
N ALA A 55 11.22 3.61 5.40
CA ALA A 55 10.42 4.46 4.52
C ALA A 55 11.11 4.69 3.17
N THR A 56 12.41 5.01 3.15
CA THR A 56 13.18 5.19 1.92
C THR A 56 13.23 3.91 1.08
N GLU A 57 13.42 2.75 1.71
CA GLU A 57 13.41 1.46 1.02
C GLU A 57 12.05 1.17 0.37
N ARG A 58 10.96 1.43 1.09
CA ARG A 58 9.60 1.27 0.57
C ARG A 58 9.27 2.24 -0.57
N LEU A 59 9.72 3.49 -0.48
CA LEU A 59 9.55 4.48 -1.55
C LEU A 59 10.31 4.05 -2.80
N ARG A 60 11.55 3.54 -2.66
CA ARG A 60 12.33 2.98 -3.77
C ARG A 60 11.65 1.76 -4.38
N ALA A 61 11.23 0.80 -3.57
CA ALA A 61 10.52 -0.37 -4.06
C ALA A 61 9.20 -0.01 -4.77
N GLY A 62 8.52 1.04 -4.29
CA GLY A 62 7.35 1.61 -4.95
C GLY A 62 7.67 2.22 -6.32
N TYR A 63 8.74 3.02 -6.40
CA TYR A 63 9.24 3.58 -7.63
C TYR A 63 9.59 2.50 -8.66
N ASP A 64 10.34 1.48 -8.25
CA ASP A 64 10.71 0.34 -9.11
C ASP A 64 9.47 -0.42 -9.60
N GLY A 65 8.45 -0.54 -8.75
CA GLY A 65 7.16 -1.15 -9.12
C GLY A 65 6.41 -0.35 -10.19
N ILE A 66 6.39 0.98 -10.08
CA ILE A 66 5.78 1.85 -11.09
C ILE A 66 6.58 1.79 -12.40
N GLU A 67 7.91 1.88 -12.34
CA GLU A 67 8.79 1.74 -13.50
C GLU A 67 8.61 0.38 -14.21
N ALA A 68 8.52 -0.70 -13.44
CA ALA A 68 8.29 -2.03 -13.98
C ALA A 68 6.95 -2.14 -14.70
N LEU A 69 5.88 -1.54 -14.15
CA LEU A 69 4.58 -1.47 -14.81
C LEU A 69 4.64 -0.64 -16.10
N LEU A 70 5.22 0.56 -16.06
CA LEU A 70 5.31 1.45 -17.22
C LEU A 70 6.13 0.82 -18.36
N LYS A 71 7.26 0.17 -18.03
CA LYS A 71 8.12 -0.50 -19.01
C LYS A 71 7.43 -1.69 -19.68
N ASN A 72 6.51 -2.35 -18.97
CA ASN A 72 5.79 -3.53 -19.45
C ASN A 72 4.29 -3.25 -19.63
N TRP A 73 3.92 -2.00 -19.89
CA TRP A 73 2.53 -1.53 -19.81
C TRP A 73 1.56 -2.45 -20.57
N ASP A 74 1.82 -2.70 -21.83
CA ASP A 74 0.89 -3.48 -22.67
C ASP A 74 0.80 -4.93 -22.19
N LYS A 75 1.94 -5.53 -21.83
CA LYS A 75 1.99 -6.90 -21.31
C LYS A 75 1.22 -7.04 -19.99
N GLU A 76 1.36 -6.07 -19.09
CA GLU A 76 0.76 -6.14 -17.75
C GLU A 76 -0.71 -5.75 -17.75
N THR A 77 -1.12 -4.84 -18.63
CA THR A 77 -2.46 -4.25 -18.61
C THR A 77 -3.40 -4.79 -19.68
N PHE A 78 -2.99 -5.76 -20.50
CA PHE A 78 -3.87 -6.39 -21.49
C PHE A 78 -4.24 -7.80 -21.00
N ILE A 79 -5.54 -8.09 -20.86
CA ILE A 79 -6.07 -9.35 -20.27
C ILE A 79 -6.29 -10.41 -21.34
N LYS A 80 -6.93 -10.05 -22.46
CA LYS A 80 -7.25 -10.95 -23.56
C LYS A 80 -6.94 -10.24 -24.86
N CYS A 81 -6.09 -10.85 -25.67
CA CYS A 81 -5.69 -10.32 -26.97
C CYS A 81 -5.76 -11.40 -28.03
N GLY A 82 -6.78 -11.31 -28.89
CA GLY A 82 -6.88 -12.15 -30.07
C GLY A 82 -6.95 -13.65 -29.77
N GLN A 83 -6.87 -14.44 -30.83
CA GLN A 83 -6.66 -15.88 -30.75
C GLN A 83 -5.22 -16.22 -31.17
N GLU A 84 -4.67 -17.29 -30.60
CA GLU A 84 -3.33 -17.78 -30.90
C GLU A 84 -3.19 -18.02 -32.42
N GLY A 85 -2.22 -17.35 -33.06
CA GLY A 85 -1.99 -17.44 -34.51
C GLY A 85 -2.59 -16.32 -35.37
N GLN A 86 -3.24 -15.30 -34.78
CA GLN A 86 -3.70 -14.10 -35.50
C GLN A 86 -2.91 -12.84 -35.11
N VAL A 87 -2.77 -11.91 -36.07
CA VAL A 87 -2.26 -10.57 -35.78
C VAL A 87 -3.36 -9.80 -35.05
N THR A 88 -3.19 -9.62 -33.75
CA THR A 88 -4.15 -8.88 -32.92
C THR A 88 -3.86 -7.39 -32.95
N LEU A 89 -4.88 -6.56 -33.15
CA LEU A 89 -4.77 -5.11 -32.95
C LEU A 89 -4.97 -4.78 -31.46
N ALA A 90 -4.18 -3.85 -30.92
CA ALA A 90 -4.27 -3.45 -29.51
C ALA A 90 -5.68 -2.96 -29.10
N ALA A 91 -6.44 -2.40 -30.05
CA ALA A 91 -7.81 -1.95 -29.86
C ALA A 91 -8.82 -3.08 -29.58
N GLU A 92 -8.48 -4.32 -29.93
CA GLU A 92 -9.35 -5.48 -29.70
C GLU A 92 -9.18 -6.09 -28.31
N CYS A 93 -8.11 -5.71 -27.60
CA CYS A 93 -7.74 -6.29 -26.32
C CYS A 93 -8.53 -5.72 -25.14
N ASP A 94 -8.96 -6.61 -24.24
CA ASP A 94 -9.51 -6.19 -22.95
C ASP A 94 -8.38 -5.67 -22.05
N ARG A 95 -8.61 -4.60 -21.29
CA ARG A 95 -7.58 -3.96 -20.44
C ARG A 95 -7.81 -4.23 -18.94
N ASP A 96 -6.73 -4.47 -18.19
CA ASP A 96 -6.72 -4.57 -16.73
C ASP A 96 -6.34 -3.23 -16.09
N ALA A 97 -7.36 -2.45 -15.76
CA ALA A 97 -7.17 -1.21 -15.03
C ALA A 97 -6.72 -1.40 -13.57
N ASN A 98 -6.77 -2.62 -13.02
CA ASN A 98 -6.38 -2.84 -11.61
C ASN A 98 -4.87 -2.76 -11.37
N LYS A 99 -4.06 -2.81 -12.44
CA LYS A 99 -2.60 -2.75 -12.36
C LYS A 99 -2.10 -1.41 -11.83
N VAL A 100 -2.75 -0.31 -12.22
CA VAL A 100 -2.38 1.05 -11.78
C VAL A 100 -2.55 1.24 -10.27
N PRO A 101 -3.75 1.05 -9.66
CA PRO A 101 -3.89 1.16 -8.22
C PRO A 101 -3.09 0.11 -7.44
N ALA A 102 -2.76 -1.04 -8.04
CA ALA A 102 -1.85 -2.01 -7.42
C ALA A 102 -0.42 -1.45 -7.32
N ALA A 103 0.12 -0.89 -8.41
CA ALA A 103 1.45 -0.27 -8.42
C ALA A 103 1.53 0.95 -7.47
N LEU A 104 0.45 1.72 -7.36
CA LEU A 104 0.35 2.86 -6.43
C LEU A 104 0.13 2.44 -4.95
N GLY A 105 0.10 1.15 -4.65
CA GLY A 105 -0.06 0.65 -3.28
C GLY A 105 -1.46 0.85 -2.68
N LEU A 106 -2.48 0.97 -3.52
CA LEU A 106 -3.87 1.25 -3.13
C LEU A 106 -4.71 -0.03 -3.01
N LYS A 107 -4.16 -1.20 -3.35
CA LYS A 107 -4.84 -2.50 -3.33
C LYS A 107 -4.52 -3.36 -2.10
N SER A 108 -3.43 -3.11 -1.39
CA SER A 108 -2.98 -3.92 -0.24
C SER A 108 -2.28 -3.08 0.82
N THR A 109 -2.42 -3.47 2.08
CA THR A 109 -1.70 -2.87 3.21
C THR A 109 -0.20 -3.19 3.21
N ASP A 110 0.18 -4.26 2.51
CA ASP A 110 1.55 -4.75 2.43
C ASP A 110 2.28 -4.17 1.21
N ALA A 111 1.60 -3.38 0.39
CA ALA A 111 2.22 -2.75 -0.77
C ALA A 111 3.26 -1.70 -0.34
N PRO A 112 4.36 -1.53 -1.12
CA PRO A 112 5.42 -0.59 -0.77
C PRO A 112 4.91 0.82 -0.49
N LEU A 113 4.05 1.34 -1.38
CA LEU A 113 3.48 2.69 -1.30
C LEU A 113 2.20 2.80 -0.43
N PHE A 114 1.83 1.76 0.31
CA PHE A 114 0.67 1.85 1.20
C PHE A 114 0.84 3.00 2.20
N LYS A 115 -0.14 3.93 2.22
CA LYS A 115 -0.11 5.17 3.03
C LYS A 115 1.15 6.02 2.75
N VAL A 116 1.47 6.22 1.47
CA VAL A 116 2.65 6.95 0.98
C VAL A 116 2.93 8.28 1.69
N GLU A 117 1.91 9.09 2.03
CA GLU A 117 2.11 10.34 2.77
C GLU A 117 2.77 10.14 4.15
N LYS A 118 2.52 8.99 4.80
CA LYS A 118 3.21 8.64 6.05
C LYS A 118 4.65 8.24 5.80
N LEU A 119 4.93 7.63 4.64
CA LEU A 119 6.31 7.31 4.23
C LEU A 119 7.09 8.60 3.97
N PHE A 120 6.50 9.58 3.28
CA PHE A 120 7.10 10.90 3.10
C PHE A 120 7.47 11.53 4.45
N LYS A 121 6.53 11.59 5.40
CA LYS A 121 6.78 12.13 6.74
C LYS A 121 7.87 11.39 7.52
N ALA A 122 8.02 10.09 7.27
CA ALA A 122 9.05 9.26 7.92
C ALA A 122 10.43 9.38 7.25
N ALA A 123 10.47 9.60 5.93
CA ALA A 123 11.68 9.61 5.14
C ALA A 123 12.38 10.97 5.09
N ILE A 124 11.65 12.07 5.30
CA ILE A 124 12.22 13.42 5.26
C ILE A 124 13.36 13.60 6.27
N THR A 125 14.47 14.19 5.81
CA THR A 125 15.66 14.48 6.64
C THR A 125 15.86 15.99 6.80
N PRO A 126 16.64 16.46 7.79
CA PRO A 126 16.81 17.90 8.04
C PRO A 126 17.51 18.68 6.94
N ASP A 127 18.22 17.99 6.04
CA ASP A 127 19.06 18.55 4.98
C ASP A 127 18.38 18.65 3.61
N VAL A 128 17.11 18.20 3.49
CA VAL A 128 16.36 18.32 2.24
C VAL A 128 16.07 19.79 1.88
N ASP A 129 16.00 20.08 0.58
CA ASP A 129 15.36 21.29 0.11
C ASP A 129 13.84 21.17 0.33
N ILE A 130 13.31 21.92 1.30
CA ILE A 130 11.91 21.80 1.72
C ILE A 130 10.94 22.23 0.61
N ASP A 131 11.30 23.22 -0.21
CA ASP A 131 10.44 23.69 -1.30
C ASP A 131 10.39 22.63 -2.41
N ALA A 132 11.53 22.07 -2.78
CA ALA A 132 11.61 20.97 -3.75
C ALA A 132 10.90 19.70 -3.22
N TRP A 133 11.04 19.39 -1.94
CA TRP A 133 10.38 18.27 -1.28
C TRP A 133 8.85 18.42 -1.30
N ASN A 134 8.34 19.58 -0.89
CA ASN A 134 6.90 19.84 -0.86
C ASN A 134 6.32 19.72 -2.27
N LEU A 135 6.95 20.36 -3.26
CA LEU A 135 6.53 20.27 -4.65
C LEU A 135 6.48 18.84 -5.16
N ALA A 136 7.52 18.04 -4.91
CA ALA A 136 7.60 16.66 -5.38
C ALA A 136 6.55 15.76 -4.69
N THR A 137 6.34 15.91 -3.38
CA THR A 137 5.33 15.13 -2.66
C THR A 137 3.90 15.52 -3.05
N GLU A 138 3.62 16.81 -3.28
CA GLU A 138 2.33 17.30 -3.77
C GLU A 138 2.05 16.79 -5.20
N GLN A 139 3.02 16.90 -6.11
CA GLN A 139 2.90 16.38 -7.47
C GLN A 139 2.67 14.86 -7.48
N PHE A 140 3.38 14.11 -6.63
CA PHE A 140 3.15 12.67 -6.51
C PHE A 140 1.70 12.37 -6.11
N VAL A 141 1.19 13.03 -5.07
CA VAL A 141 -0.17 12.81 -4.58
C VAL A 141 -1.20 13.19 -5.64
N GLN A 142 -1.04 14.33 -6.29
CA GLN A 142 -1.92 14.80 -7.35
C GLN A 142 -1.97 13.81 -8.52
N HIS A 143 -0.82 13.49 -9.12
CA HIS A 143 -0.75 12.63 -10.29
C HIS A 143 -1.12 11.18 -9.99
N SER A 144 -0.78 10.66 -8.80
CA SER A 144 -1.21 9.31 -8.39
C SER A 144 -2.72 9.21 -8.23
N THR A 145 -3.38 10.28 -7.75
CA THR A 145 -4.83 10.36 -7.63
C THR A 145 -5.48 10.41 -9.01
N SER A 146 -5.02 11.28 -9.91
CA SER A 146 -5.52 11.34 -11.29
C SER A 146 -5.31 10.03 -12.06
N ALA A 147 -4.13 9.40 -11.92
CA ALA A 147 -3.86 8.08 -12.51
C ALA A 147 -4.86 7.03 -12.01
N GLN A 148 -5.14 7.00 -10.70
CA GLN A 148 -6.14 6.11 -10.11
C GLN A 148 -7.55 6.41 -10.61
N GLU A 149 -7.96 7.66 -10.70
CA GLU A 149 -9.31 8.07 -11.14
C GLU A 149 -9.57 7.65 -12.60
N TYR A 150 -8.58 7.83 -13.48
CA TYR A 150 -8.68 7.36 -14.86
C TYR A 150 -8.71 5.83 -14.95
N ALA A 151 -7.88 5.13 -14.18
CA ALA A 151 -7.94 3.66 -14.11
C ALA A 151 -9.29 3.17 -13.57
N TYR A 152 -9.83 3.81 -12.54
CA TYR A 152 -11.15 3.50 -12.00
C TYR A 152 -12.24 3.69 -13.05
N THR A 153 -12.19 4.79 -13.80
CA THR A 153 -13.12 5.05 -14.91
C THR A 153 -13.01 3.98 -15.99
N ALA A 154 -11.79 3.60 -16.39
CA ALA A 154 -11.54 2.53 -17.36
C ALA A 154 -12.06 1.16 -16.87
N SER A 155 -12.05 0.91 -15.56
CA SER A 155 -12.45 -0.38 -14.97
C SER A 155 -13.93 -0.72 -15.13
N PHE A 156 -14.78 0.28 -15.37
CA PHE A 156 -16.21 0.06 -15.67
C PHE A 156 -16.45 -0.44 -17.10
N GLY A 157 -15.44 -0.42 -17.96
CA GLY A 157 -15.52 -1.02 -19.28
C GLY A 157 -16.64 -0.43 -20.15
N GLU A 158 -17.28 -1.33 -20.90
CA GLU A 158 -18.44 -1.04 -21.76
C GLU A 158 -19.76 -0.91 -20.96
N TYR A 159 -19.77 -1.18 -19.65
CA TYR A 159 -20.98 -1.13 -18.83
C TYR A 159 -21.49 0.30 -18.56
N ASN A 160 -20.66 1.32 -18.80
CA ASN A 160 -21.06 2.72 -18.65
C ASN A 160 -21.90 3.16 -19.88
N PRO A 161 -22.99 3.94 -19.74
CA PRO A 161 -23.70 4.49 -20.90
C PRO A 161 -22.76 5.36 -21.75
N SER A 162 -22.59 5.04 -23.03
CA SER A 162 -21.52 5.56 -23.95
C SER A 162 -20.12 4.95 -23.76
N GLY A 163 -20.01 3.91 -22.94
CA GLY A 163 -18.81 3.10 -22.76
C GLY A 163 -18.58 2.15 -23.94
N GLY A 164 -17.32 1.97 -24.29
CA GLY A 164 -16.85 1.14 -25.40
C GLY A 164 -15.34 0.92 -25.24
N LYS A 165 -14.78 -0.06 -25.95
CA LYS A 165 -13.34 -0.36 -25.89
C LYS A 165 -12.46 0.87 -26.11
N ASP A 166 -12.88 1.78 -26.99
CA ASP A 166 -12.16 3.04 -27.25
C ASP A 166 -12.12 3.97 -26.02
N GLN A 167 -13.20 4.03 -25.24
CA GLN A 167 -13.21 4.82 -24.00
C GLN A 167 -12.33 4.18 -22.94
N VAL A 168 -12.34 2.84 -22.83
CA VAL A 168 -11.43 2.11 -21.94
C VAL A 168 -9.99 2.40 -22.32
N ALA A 169 -9.65 2.27 -23.60
CA ALA A 169 -8.32 2.57 -24.11
C ALA A 169 -7.91 4.02 -23.80
N LYS A 170 -8.77 4.99 -24.10
CA LYS A 170 -8.55 6.42 -23.79
C LYS A 170 -8.21 6.64 -22.31
N TYR A 171 -9.04 6.13 -21.39
CA TYR A 171 -8.81 6.33 -19.96
C TYR A 171 -7.60 5.54 -19.44
N MET A 172 -7.27 4.39 -20.03
CA MET A 172 -6.02 3.69 -19.72
C MET A 172 -4.80 4.49 -20.17
N ASP A 173 -4.85 5.15 -21.32
CA ASP A 173 -3.74 5.97 -21.81
C ASP A 173 -3.59 7.24 -20.96
N LEU A 174 -4.69 7.92 -20.61
CA LEU A 174 -4.66 9.04 -19.64
C LEU A 174 -4.12 8.61 -18.28
N SER A 175 -4.52 7.42 -17.80
CA SER A 175 -3.99 6.86 -16.55
C SER A 175 -2.49 6.59 -16.63
N LYS A 176 -1.99 6.11 -17.79
CA LYS A 176 -0.56 5.90 -18.03
C LYS A 176 0.22 7.20 -17.98
N ASP A 177 -0.29 8.24 -18.63
CA ASP A 177 0.36 9.55 -18.70
C ASP A 177 0.47 10.19 -17.30
N GLU A 178 -0.58 10.11 -16.49
CA GLU A 178 -0.52 10.54 -15.09
C GLU A 178 0.41 9.67 -14.25
N LEU A 179 0.48 8.36 -14.52
CA LEU A 179 1.40 7.46 -13.81
C LEU A 179 2.88 7.77 -14.12
N VAL A 180 3.19 8.21 -15.35
CA VAL A 180 4.51 8.72 -15.74
C VAL A 180 4.89 9.94 -14.89
N LEU A 181 3.96 10.89 -14.73
CA LEU A 181 4.18 12.09 -13.91
C LEU A 181 4.31 11.75 -12.42
N ALA A 182 3.49 10.84 -11.90
CA ALA A 182 3.61 10.34 -10.52
C ALA A 182 4.98 9.66 -10.30
N ARG A 183 5.45 8.85 -11.25
CA ARG A 183 6.78 8.23 -11.21
C ARG A 183 7.90 9.27 -11.17
N ASP A 184 7.80 10.30 -12.00
CA ASP A 184 8.80 11.37 -12.05
C ASP A 184 8.83 12.18 -10.74
N ALA A 185 7.67 12.48 -10.16
CA ALA A 185 7.57 13.12 -8.85
C ALA A 185 8.16 12.24 -7.73
N LEU A 186 7.89 10.93 -7.74
CA LEU A 186 8.48 9.99 -6.76
C LEU A 186 10.00 9.88 -6.90
N ARG A 187 10.52 9.92 -8.13
CA ARG A 187 11.96 10.01 -8.38
C ARG A 187 12.56 11.25 -7.71
N ASP A 188 11.88 12.38 -7.83
CA ASP A 188 12.40 13.63 -7.28
C ASP A 188 12.30 13.66 -5.75
N VAL A 189 11.28 13.04 -5.14
CA VAL A 189 11.26 12.72 -3.70
C VAL A 189 12.49 11.88 -3.32
N LEU A 190 12.78 10.81 -4.05
CA LEU A 190 13.91 9.92 -3.77
C LEU A 190 15.25 10.64 -3.88
N LYS A 191 15.45 11.52 -4.86
CA LYS A 191 16.68 12.32 -4.98
C LYS A 191 16.95 13.18 -3.73
N GLN A 192 15.90 13.77 -3.15
CA GLN A 192 16.05 14.62 -1.95
C GLN A 192 16.59 13.84 -0.74
N ILE A 193 16.25 12.56 -0.62
CA ILE A 193 16.62 11.70 0.53
C ILE A 193 17.76 10.73 0.21
N GLY A 194 18.51 10.94 -0.88
CA GLY A 194 19.59 10.05 -1.31
C GLY A 194 19.11 8.63 -1.67
N GLY A 195 17.86 8.52 -2.10
CA GLY A 195 17.19 7.27 -2.46
C GLY A 195 17.52 6.76 -3.87
N LEU A 196 18.05 7.63 -4.74
CA LEU A 196 18.46 7.35 -6.13
C LEU A 196 19.77 8.07 -6.47
#